data_AF-A0A383AMP4-F1
#
_entry.id   AF-A0A383AMP4-F1
#
_cell.length_a   1.000
_cell.length_b   1.000
_cell.length_c   1.000
_cell.angle_alpha   90.00
_cell.angle_beta   90.00
_cell.angle_gamma   90.00
#
_symmetry.space_group_name_H-M   'P 1'
#
loop_
_entity.id
_entity.type
_entity.pdbx_description
1 polymer ?
#
loop_
_entity_poly.entity_id
_entity_poly.type
_entity_poly.pdbx_seq_one_letter_code
_entity_poly.pdbx_strand_id
1 'polypeptide(L)' 'MLRGDKELIVVGDRVLLRLDEQEQRTEVGLYLPPTALEKENVQSGRVEEVGPGIPLPPKTDDEDVPWAEG' A
#
# COMPACT_ATOMS: atom_id res chain seq x y z
N MET A 1 14.75 -0.07 2.65
CA MET A 1 14.92 -0.39 1.19
C MET A 1 16.22 0.23 0.64
N LEU A 2 17.06 -0.51 -0.09
CA LEU A 2 18.25 0.04 -0.79
C LEU A 2 17.91 0.50 -2.22
N ARG A 3 18.25 1.75 -2.57
CA ARG A 3 18.11 2.31 -3.93
C ARG A 3 19.45 2.91 -4.37
N GLY A 4 20.17 2.17 -5.20
CA GLY A 4 21.55 2.55 -5.58
C GLY A 4 22.46 2.47 -4.35
N ASP A 5 23.09 3.59 -4.00
CA ASP A 5 23.97 3.77 -2.84
C ASP A 5 23.24 4.26 -1.57
N LYS A 6 21.91 4.45 -1.64
CA LYS A 6 21.11 5.02 -0.55
C LYS A 6 20.22 3.97 0.10
N GLU A 7 20.11 4.06 1.42
CA GLU A 7 19.15 3.31 2.21
C GLU A 7 17.98 4.22 2.61
N LEU A 8 16.76 3.80 2.28
CA LEU A 8 15.54 4.38 2.82
C LEU A 8 15.15 3.58 4.07
N ILE A 9 14.90 4.29 5.16
CA ILE A 9 14.41 3.75 6.43
C ILE A 9 13.05 4.37 6.70
N VAL A 10 12.05 3.53 6.95
CA VAL A 10 10.69 4.00 7.26
C VAL A 10 10.56 4.32 8.74
N VAL A 11 10.04 5.50 9.05
CA VAL A 11 9.89 6.01 10.43
C VAL A 11 8.45 6.40 10.72
N GLY A 12 8.03 6.24 11.97
CA GLY A 12 6.67 6.55 12.43
C GLY A 12 5.60 5.60 11.89
N ASP A 13 4.37 6.10 11.75
CA ASP A 13 3.24 5.37 11.16
C ASP A 13 3.17 5.63 9.65
N ARG A 14 4.05 4.94 8.91
CA ARG A 14 4.19 5.09 7.46
C ARG A 14 4.48 3.75 6.83
N VAL A 15 4.14 3.64 5.55
CA VAL A 15 4.41 2.46 4.73
C VAL A 15 5.15 2.90 3.49
N LEU A 16 6.23 2.20 3.16
CA LEU A 16 6.94 2.37 1.90
C LEU A 16 6.37 1.41 0.87
N LEU A 17 5.75 2.00 -0.17
CA LEU A 17 5.18 1.27 -1.30
C LEU A 17 6.11 1.34 -2.50
N ARG A 18 6.32 0.20 -3.15
CA ARG A 18 6.76 0.13 -4.53
C ARG A 18 5.51 0.18 -5.40
N LEU A 19 5.31 1.29 -6.12
CA LEU A 19 4.18 1.45 -7.02
C LEU A 19 4.24 0.41 -8.15
N ASP A 20 3.07 -0.09 -8.53
CA ASP A 20 2.95 -0.93 -9.72
C ASP A 20 3.20 -0.10 -10.99
N GLU A 21 3.53 -0.79 -12.08
CA GLU A 21 3.62 -0.12 -13.37
C GLU A 21 2.26 0.41 -13.80
N GLN A 22 2.21 1.66 -14.24
CA GLN A 22 0.95 2.25 -14.68
C GLN A 22 0.48 1.63 -15.99
N GLU A 23 -0.81 1.31 -16.02
CA GLU A 23 -1.44 0.67 -17.16
C GLU A 23 -1.55 1.68 -18.32
N GLN A 24 -0.90 1.38 -19.45
CA GLN A 24 -0.93 2.28 -20.61
C GLN A 24 -2.19 2.10 -21.47
N ARG A 25 -2.99 1.07 -21.20
CA ARG A 25 -4.13 0.65 -22.02
C ARG A 25 -5.24 0.09 -21.14
N THR A 26 -6.48 0.53 -21.35
CA THR A 26 -7.64 -0.06 -20.66
C THR A 26 -7.81 -1.55 -21.00
N GLU A 27 -8.55 -2.28 -20.16
CA GLU A 27 -8.87 -3.71 -20.36
C GLU A 27 -9.48 -3.99 -21.76
N VAL A 28 -10.34 -3.08 -22.24
CA VAL A 28 -10.98 -3.17 -23.56
C VAL A 28 -10.12 -2.63 -24.71
N GLY A 29 -8.93 -2.11 -24.39
CA GLY A 29 -7.89 -1.88 -25.37
C GLY A 29 -7.69 -0.42 -25.83
N LEU A 30 -8.13 0.57 -25.06
CA LEU A 30 -7.90 1.99 -25.37
C LEU A 30 -6.62 2.50 -24.72
N TYR A 31 -5.79 3.23 -25.45
CA TYR A 31 -4.62 3.89 -24.85
C TYR A 31 -5.04 5.04 -23.96
N LEU A 32 -4.44 5.11 -22.77
CA LEU A 32 -4.72 6.17 -21.81
C LEU A 32 -3.84 7.38 -22.08
N PRO A 33 -4.40 8.60 -22.21
CA PRO A 33 -3.60 9.81 -22.25
C PRO A 33 -2.97 10.06 -20.87
N PRO A 34 -1.85 10.79 -20.78
CA PRO A 34 -1.19 11.10 -19.52
C PRO A 34 -2.13 11.82 -18.52
N THR A 35 -3.07 12.61 -19.03
CA THR A 35 -4.09 13.30 -18.22
C THR A 35 -5.12 12.36 -17.58
N ALA A 36 -5.30 11.14 -18.10
CA ALA A 36 -6.16 10.14 -17.47
C ALA A 36 -5.42 9.43 -16.33
N LEU A 37 -4.14 9.10 -16.54
CA LEU A 37 -3.29 8.48 -15.53
C LEU A 37 -3.05 9.39 -14.32
N GLU A 38 -2.82 10.69 -14.55
CA GLU A 38 -2.65 11.68 -13.47
C GLU A 38 -3.93 11.93 -12.65
N LYS A 39 -5.10 11.65 -13.23
CA LYS A 39 -6.41 11.81 -12.57
C LYS A 39 -6.85 10.59 -11.78
N GLU A 40 -6.12 9.48 -11.87
CA GLU A 40 -6.41 8.32 -11.03
C GLU A 40 -6.03 8.63 -9.58
N ASN A 41 -7.05 8.71 -8.73
CA ASN A 41 -6.88 9.00 -7.30
C ASN A 41 -6.35 7.79 -6.51
N VAL A 42 -6.26 6.62 -7.14
CA VAL A 42 -5.91 5.35 -6.48
C VAL A 42 -4.56 4.89 -7.00
N GLN A 43 -3.60 4.74 -6.09
CA GLN A 43 -2.30 4.15 -6.39
C GLN A 43 -2.23 2.76 -5.78
N SER A 44 -1.87 1.76 -6.58
CA SER A 44 -1.58 0.40 -6.12
C SER A 44 -0.09 0.14 -6.07
N GLY A 45 0.31 -0.84 -5.27
CA GLY A 45 1.70 -1.22 -5.16
C GLY A 45 1.93 -2.28 -4.10
N ARG A 46 3.18 -2.71 -4.03
CA ARG A 46 3.67 -3.67 -3.04
C ARG A 46 4.25 -2.96 -1.82
N VAL A 47 3.90 -3.45 -0.63
CA VAL A 47 4.54 -3.02 0.63
C VAL A 47 5.95 -3.60 0.70
N GLU A 48 6.95 -2.71 0.73
CA GLU A 48 8.36 -3.11 0.86
C GLU A 48 8.85 -2.97 2.30
N GLU A 49 8.35 -1.98 3.04
CA GLU A 49 8.75 -1.72 4.42
C GLU A 49 7.63 -0.99 5.16
N VAL A 50 7.48 -1.29 6.46
CA VAL A 50 6.52 -0.64 7.36
C VAL A 50 7.28 0.04 8.48
N GLY A 51 6.83 1.23 8.86
CA GLY A 51 7.35 1.92 10.02
C GLY A 51 6.93 1.25 11.33
N PRO A 52 7.56 1.61 12.45
CA PRO A 52 7.27 1.03 13.76
C PRO A 52 5.83 1.25 14.23
N GLY A 53 5.11 2.21 13.64
CA GLY A 53 3.71 2.49 13.97
C GLY A 53 3.52 3.07 15.38
N ILE A 54 2.28 3.03 15.85
CA ILE A 54 1.90 3.42 17.21
C ILE A 54 1.63 2.13 18.00
N PRO A 55 2.29 1.92 19.15
CA PRO A 55 2.05 0.73 19.96
C PRO A 55 0.60 0.73 20.44
N LEU A 56 -0.12 -0.34 20.10
CA LEU A 56 -1.48 -0.59 20.56
C LEU A 56 -1.45 -1.48 21.80
N PRO A 57 -2.42 -1.32 22.72
CA PRO A 57 -2.59 -2.30 23.79
C PRO A 57 -2.83 -3.69 23.19
N PRO A 58 -2.47 -4.77 23.91
CA PRO A 58 -2.78 -6.12 23.47
C PRO A 58 -4.27 -6.22 23.15
N LYS A 59 -4.59 -6.90 22.05
CA LYS A 59 -5.97 -7.26 21.74
C LYS A 59 -6.46 -8.14 22.89
N THR A 60 -7.53 -7.74 23.56
CA THR A 60 -8.30 -8.66 24.40
C THR A 60 -8.72 -9.81 23.50
N ASP A 61 -8.56 -11.06 23.94
CA ASP A 61 -8.77 -12.25 23.12
C ASP A 61 -10.06 -12.13 22.30
N ASP A 62 -9.97 -12.32 20.98
CA ASP A 62 -11.07 -12.23 20.01
C ASP A 62 -12.14 -13.34 20.22
N GLU A 63 -12.20 -13.95 21.40
CA GLU A 63 -13.10 -15.05 21.74
C GLU A 63 -14.57 -14.59 21.91
N ASP A 64 -14.81 -13.30 22.12
CA ASP A 64 -16.16 -12.72 22.33
C ASP A 64 -16.65 -11.87 21.12
N VAL A 65 -16.17 -12.12 19.90
CA VAL A 65 -16.67 -11.38 18.72
C VAL A 65 -17.89 -12.05 18.08
N PRO A 66 -18.99 -11.31 17.80
CA PRO A 66 -20.27 -11.90 17.32
C PRO A 66 -20.21 -12.65 15.98
N TRP A 67 -19.13 -12.54 15.22
CA TRP A 67 -18.95 -13.19 13.92
C TRP A 67 -18.05 -14.44 13.97
N ALA A 68 -17.49 -14.78 15.13
CA ALA A 68 -16.68 -16.00 15.30
C ALA A 68 -17.54 -17.27 15.48
N GLU A 69 -18.83 -17.12 15.80
CA GLU A 69 -19.79 -18.22 15.83
C GLU A 69 -20.47 -18.36 14.46
N GLY A 70 -19.78 -19.00 13.51
CA GLY A 70 -20.29 -19.34 12.18
C GLY A 70 -19.72 -20.63 11.64
#